data_AF-A0A537PTZ9-F1
#
_entry.id   AF-A0A537PTZ9-F1
#
_cell.length_a   1.000
_cell.length_b   1.000
_cell.length_c   1.000
_cell.angle_alpha   90.00
_cell.angle_beta   90.00
_cell.angle_gamma   90.00
#
_symmetry.space_group_name_H-M   'P 1'
#
loop_
_entity.id
_entity.type
_entity.pdbx_description
1 polymer ?
#
loop_
_entity_poly.entity_id
_entity_poly.type
_entity_poly.pdbx_seq_one_letter_code
_entity_poly.pdbx_strand_id
1 'polypeptide(L)' 'MSDVINFQGDAMECLRMAERAKGVEEKTVLVGLARAWVLLGEQLRYLHDDTNSDLPEPSPLN' A
#
# COMPACT_ATOMS: atom_id res chain seq x y z
N MET A 1 -6.61 -3.77 -18.87
CA MET A 1 -7.02 -4.07 -17.49
C MET A 1 -5.90 -3.54 -16.61
N SER A 2 -6.10 -2.43 -15.90
CA SER A 2 -5.14 -2.03 -14.87
C SER A 2 -5.47 -2.85 -13.64
N ASP A 3 -4.71 -3.90 -13.39
CA ASP A 3 -4.82 -4.63 -12.13
C ASP A 3 -4.44 -3.64 -11.03
N VAL A 4 -5.44 -3.16 -10.30
CA VAL A 4 -5.24 -2.25 -9.17
C VAL A 4 -4.52 -3.05 -8.10
N ILE A 5 -3.27 -2.69 -7.84
CA ILE A 5 -2.47 -3.35 -6.81
C ILE A 5 -3.17 -3.14 -5.45
N ASN A 6 -3.52 -4.24 -4.79
CA ASN A 6 -4.19 -4.22 -3.48
C ASN A 6 -3.17 -4.41 -2.36
N PHE A 7 -2.40 -3.35 -2.10
CA PHE A 7 -1.33 -3.33 -1.08
C PHE A 7 -1.76 -3.89 0.28
N GLN A 8 -2.97 -3.53 0.74
CA GLN A 8 -3.47 -4.01 2.03
C GLN A 8 -3.82 -5.51 1.99
N GLY A 9 -4.42 -5.98 0.90
CA GLY A 9 -4.71 -7.40 0.69
C GLY A 9 -3.43 -8.24 0.64
N ASP A 10 -2.42 -7.78 -0.09
CA ASP A 10 -1.13 -8.47 -0.23
C ASP A 10 -0.36 -8.51 1.10
N ALA A 11 -0.43 -7.42 1.88
CA ALA A 11 0.13 -7.41 3.24
C ALA A 11 -0.53 -8.43 4.16
N MET A 12 -1.87 -8.53 4.11
CA MET A 12 -2.63 -9.47 4.93
C MET A 12 -2.33 -10.93 4.57
N GLU A 13 -2.18 -11.22 3.29
CA GLU A 13 -1.83 -12.56 2.82
C GLU A 13 -0.44 -12.98 3.30
N CYS A 14 0.54 -12.06 3.25
CA CYS A 14 1.87 -12.32 3.81
C CYS A 14 1.81 -12.66 5.31
N LEU A 15 1.00 -11.95 6.10
CA LEU A 15 0.82 -12.25 7.52
C LEU A 15 0.16 -13.61 7.75
N ARG A 16 -0.88 -13.95 6.98
CA ARG A 16 -1.55 -15.25 7.04
C ARG A 16 -0.61 -16.41 6.71
N MET A 17 0.30 -16.22 5.75
CA MET A 17 1.36 -17.19 5.46
C MET A 17 2.36 -17.26 6.61
N ALA A 18 2.74 -16.13 7.22
CA ALA A 18 3.69 -16.07 8.33
C ALA A 18 3.17 -16.80 9.58
N GLU A 19 1.86 -16.79 9.82
CA GLU A 19 1.21 -17.56 10.89
C GLU A 19 1.31 -19.08 10.69
N ARG A 20 1.38 -19.52 9.44
CA ARG A 20 1.45 -20.93 9.04
C ARG A 20 2.88 -21.42 8.82
N ALA A 21 3.84 -20.50 8.75
CA ALA A 21 5.25 -20.78 8.54
C ALA A 21 5.82 -21.60 9.71
N LYS A 22 6.56 -22.65 9.37
CA LYS A 22 7.19 -23.53 10.38
C LYS A 22 8.60 -23.05 10.75
N GLY A 23 9.24 -22.28 9.86
CA GLY A 23 10.58 -21.74 10.05
C GLY A 23 10.56 -20.29 10.51
N VAL A 24 11.48 -19.94 11.42
CA VAL A 24 11.66 -18.56 11.90
C VAL A 24 12.11 -17.63 10.78
N GLU A 25 12.97 -18.11 9.88
CA GLU A 25 13.46 -17.35 8.73
C GLU A 25 12.34 -17.01 7.75
N GLU A 26 11.57 -18.03 7.32
CA GLU A 26 10.39 -17.87 6.46
C GLU A 26 9.38 -16.89 7.06
N LYS A 27 9.06 -17.05 8.35
CA LYS A 27 8.17 -16.14 9.08
C LYS A 27 8.69 -14.70 9.07
N THR A 28 10.00 -14.51 9.27
CA THR A 28 10.64 -13.19 9.28
C THR A 28 10.53 -12.50 7.92
N VAL A 29 10.79 -13.25 6.84
CA VAL A 29 10.66 -12.75 5.47
C VAL A 29 9.22 -12.31 5.18
N LEU A 30 8.24 -13.15 5.53
CA LEU A 30 6.83 -12.86 5.28
C LEU A 30 6.32 -11.64 6.06
N VAL A 31 6.75 -11.48 7.32
CA VAL A 31 6.45 -10.27 8.09
C VAL A 31 7.12 -9.03 7.48
N GLY A 32 8.36 -9.17 7.00
CA GLY A 32 9.06 -8.09 6.30
C GLY A 32 8.34 -7.65 5.02
N LEU A 33 7.88 -8.60 4.22
CA LEU A 33 7.09 -8.34 3.02
C LEU A 33 5.76 -7.66 3.33
N ALA A 34 5.05 -8.10 4.37
CA ALA A 34 3.82 -7.45 4.80
C ALA A 34 4.03 -5.96 5.13
N ARG A 35 5.13 -5.64 5.81
CA ARG A 35 5.49 -4.23 6.11
C ARG A 35 5.82 -3.44 4.85
N ALA A 36 6.56 -4.03 3.91
CA ALA A 36 6.91 -3.36 2.66
C ALA A 36 5.65 -2.99 1.85
N TRP A 37 4.66 -3.89 1.78
CA TRP A 37 3.40 -3.60 1.10
C TRP A 37 2.62 -2.45 1.73
N VAL A 38 2.54 -2.40 3.08
CA VAL A 38 1.91 -1.28 3.79
C VAL A 38 2.61 0.04 3.48
N LEU A 39 3.94 0.07 3.54
CA LEU A 39 4.72 1.27 3.25
C LEU A 39 4.50 1.76 1.81
N LEU A 40 4.45 0.85 0.83
CA LEU A 40 4.15 1.22 -0.55
C LEU A 40 2.75 1.82 -0.71
N GLY A 41 1.74 1.24 -0.04
CA GLY A 41 0.38 1.78 -0.03
C GLY A 41 0.29 3.16 0.61
N GLU A 42 1.08 3.41 1.67
CA GLU A 42 1.21 4.74 2.28
C GLU A 42 1.81 5.75 1.31
N GLN A 43 2.92 5.42 0.65
CA GLN A 43 3.57 6.30 -0.33
C GLN A 43 2.65 6.64 -1.50
N LEU A 44 1.88 5.68 -2.00
CA LEU A 44 0.93 5.94 -3.09
C LEU A 44 -0.17 6.92 -2.67
N ARG A 45 -0.69 6.83 -1.43
CA ARG A 45 -1.68 7.78 -0.91
C ARG A 45 -1.12 9.20 -0.85
N TYR A 46 0.10 9.37 -0.35
CA TYR A 46 0.76 10.68 -0.32
C TYR A 46 0.89 11.30 -1.72
N LEU A 47 1.30 10.51 -2.73
CA LEU A 47 1.39 11.00 -4.10
C LEU A 47 0.03 11.44 -4.67
N HIS A 48 -1.05 10.73 -4.34
CA HIS A 48 -2.40 11.08 -4.78
C HIS A 48 -2.93 12.35 -4.09
N ASP A 49 -2.63 12.54 -2.81
CA ASP A 49 -3.06 13.72 -2.04
C ASP A 49 -2.32 14.99 -2.50
N ASP A 50 -1.03 14.89 -2.83
CA ASP A 50 -0.24 16.00 -3.39
C ASP A 50 -0.72 16.38 -4.80
N THR A 51 -1.11 15.40 -5.63
CA THR A 51 -1.59 15.66 -7.00
C THR A 51 -2.96 16.36 -7.04
N ASN A 52 -3.78 16.24 -5.99
CA ASN A 52 -5.11 16.86 -5.92
C ASN A 52 -5.14 18.25 -5.26
N SER A 53 -4.05 18.69 -4.60
CA SER A 53 -4.02 20.00 -3.91
C SER A 53 -3.67 21.20 -4.80
N ASP A 54 -3.14 21.00 -6.00
CA ASP A 54 -2.56 22.07 -6.82
C ASP A 54 -3.50 22.63 -7.92
N LEU A 55 -4.78 22.26 -7.95
CA LEU A 55 -5.73 22.87 -8.88
C LEU A 55 -6.42 24.08 -8.19
N PRO A 56 -6.10 25.33 -8.59
CA PRO A 56 -6.84 26.48 -8.11
C PRO A 56 -8.31 26.34 -8.53
N GLU A 57 -9.24 26.50 -7.57
CA GLU A 57 -10.66 26.54 -7.88
C GLU A 57 -10.90 27.57 -9.00
N PRO A 58 -11.63 27.20 -10.08
CA PRO A 58 -11.96 28.16 -11.12
C PRO A 58 -12.81 29.26 -10.49
N SER A 59 -12.25 30.48 -10.46
CA SER A 59 -12.96 31.66 -9.98
C SER A 59 -14.26 31.84 -10.75
N PRO A 60 -15.41 32.08 -10.08
CA PRO A 60 -16.68 32.27 -10.76
C PRO A 60 -16.57 33.51 -11.66
N LEU A 61 -16.83 33.30 -12.96
CA LEU A 61 -16.90 34.37 -13.96
C LEU A 61 -18.05 35.32 -13.58
N ASN A 62 -17.71 36.58 -13.32
CA ASN A 62 -18.68 37.69 -13.23
C ASN A 62 -19.41 37.91 -14.55
#